data_AF-A0A443RMP7-F1
#
_entry.id   AF-A0A443RMP7-F1
#
_cell.length_a   1.000
_cell.length_b   1.000
_cell.length_c   1.000
_cell.angle_alpha   90.00
_cell.angle_beta   90.00
_cell.angle_gamma   90.00
#
_symmetry.space_group_name_H-M   'P 1'
#
loop_
_entity.id
_entity.type
_entity.pdbx_description
1 polymer ?
#
loop_
_entity_poly.entity_id
_entity_poly.type
_entity_poly.pdbx_seq_one_letter_code
_entity_poly.pdbx_strand_id
1 'polypeptide(L)'
;MAKINSTQFVYPFILVTFAAVSVFLIWRKLRMRKVGYIKKIIIYPIKSVTGIELNSAYCSKTGLQCNECSDRSFLLVDENNRFITLRKDSSLVLLKPTLHEDELWIQCGAHKPLKIKLSDDFKQNKIIETKVWDQPIKGYDCGDEVASWFQEVLDRPGYRLIKYSSEFPLRSSLVENGGKIKYARDRPIIFQDGSPYLIINSKSIKDLNSKLEECDRVSYRNFRPSILVESEEPFSEDNWKQLRIGDTSFQICKPCERCKVTTINPDTGEQSSEPLNTLRNYRAAENKIQKALYGTTPLFGVGFSLDTEGQISVAVSAFLIWRKLRMRKVGFVKKIIIYPIKSVTGVELKSAFCSKNCLEFNGCLDRSFLLVDEHNKFITLRKEPSLVLLKLSFHEDELWVQSEAHETLKIKLSDDFKQNKLVETKVWNQTIKAYDCGDEIASWFQKVLDRPGYRLIKYSPELPSRPTSIEKRGKIEYARDKAIIFHDGCQYHIVNTKSVEDLNSRLEESKRLSYRNFRPSILVEAEEPFAEDNWMKLKIGDASFEYCKPNERCRVTTVNPDTGEQSSEPLETLRKYRSATNKVQKSLYGTSPFFGTNLSLNVEGQISVGD
;
A
#
# COMPACT_ATOMS: atom_id res chain seq x y z
N MET A 1 -48.62 -55.80 11.16
CA MET A 1 -48.34 -54.38 11.47
C MET A 1 -46.99 -54.30 12.17
N ALA A 2 -45.92 -53.95 11.45
CA ALA A 2 -44.59 -53.77 12.04
C ALA A 2 -44.12 -52.33 11.75
N LYS A 3 -43.97 -51.54 12.82
CA LYS A 3 -43.40 -50.20 12.79
C LYS A 3 -41.90 -50.30 12.49
N ILE A 4 -41.44 -49.61 11.45
CA ILE A 4 -40.00 -49.35 11.23
C ILE A 4 -39.73 -47.92 11.69
N ASN A 5 -38.87 -47.80 12.71
CA ASN A 5 -38.43 -46.55 13.31
C ASN A 5 -37.56 -45.73 12.34
N SER A 6 -37.97 -44.50 12.07
CA SER A 6 -37.20 -43.49 11.33
C SER A 6 -36.37 -42.63 12.30
N THR A 7 -35.20 -43.10 12.75
CA THR A 7 -34.32 -42.30 13.62
C THR A 7 -32.82 -42.44 13.33
N GLN A 8 -32.40 -42.84 12.12
CA GLN A 8 -30.98 -43.15 11.86
C GLN A 8 -30.27 -42.36 10.76
N PHE A 9 -30.82 -41.24 10.26
CA PHE A 9 -30.18 -40.47 9.19
C PHE A 9 -29.91 -38.97 9.47
N VAL A 10 -30.04 -38.50 10.72
CA VAL A 10 -29.87 -37.07 11.03
C VAL A 10 -28.48 -36.72 11.63
N TYR A 11 -27.72 -37.71 12.09
CA TYR A 11 -26.45 -37.46 12.80
C TYR A 11 -25.20 -37.10 11.95
N PRO A 12 -24.97 -37.63 10.73
CA PRO A 12 -23.73 -37.32 10.00
C PRO A 12 -23.75 -35.93 9.33
N PHE A 13 -24.92 -35.37 9.01
CA PHE A 13 -25.03 -34.03 8.42
C PHE A 13 -24.77 -32.90 9.42
N ILE A 14 -25.13 -33.09 10.69
CA ILE A 14 -24.94 -32.11 11.76
C ILE A 14 -23.46 -32.05 12.18
N LEU A 15 -22.75 -33.18 12.26
CA LEU A 15 -21.33 -33.21 12.62
C LEU A 15 -20.42 -32.57 11.55
N VAL A 16 -20.70 -32.80 10.26
CA VAL A 16 -19.93 -32.20 9.16
C VAL A 16 -20.12 -30.68 9.08
N THR A 17 -21.34 -30.19 9.34
CA THR A 17 -21.63 -28.74 9.39
C THR A 17 -21.00 -28.06 10.60
N PHE A 18 -21.03 -28.67 11.78
CA PHE A 18 -20.35 -28.14 12.97
C PHE A 18 -18.82 -28.12 12.82
N ALA A 19 -18.22 -29.14 12.23
CA ALA A 19 -16.79 -29.18 11.94
C ALA A 19 -16.40 -28.10 10.91
N ALA A 20 -17.18 -27.95 9.83
CA ALA A 20 -16.94 -26.93 8.81
C ALA A 20 -17.10 -25.50 9.36
N VAL A 21 -18.10 -25.25 10.22
CA VAL A 21 -18.30 -23.96 10.87
C VAL A 21 -17.19 -23.70 11.88
N SER A 22 -16.77 -24.71 12.65
CA SER A 22 -15.67 -24.58 13.61
C SER A 22 -14.34 -24.30 12.91
N VAL A 23 -14.03 -25.02 11.82
CA VAL A 23 -12.86 -24.78 10.97
C VAL A 23 -12.95 -23.40 10.32
N PHE A 24 -14.12 -22.97 9.84
CA PHE A 24 -14.33 -21.63 9.29
C PHE A 24 -14.13 -20.53 10.35
N LEU A 25 -14.63 -20.72 11.58
CA LEU A 25 -14.47 -19.77 12.68
C LEU A 25 -13.02 -19.71 13.19
N ILE A 26 -12.34 -20.85 13.27
CA ILE A 26 -10.90 -20.95 13.59
C ILE A 26 -10.09 -20.28 12.47
N TRP A 27 -10.37 -20.59 11.21
CA TRP A 27 -9.77 -19.97 10.02
C TRP A 27 -10.00 -18.45 9.96
N ARG A 28 -11.17 -17.98 10.39
CA ARG A 28 -11.50 -16.54 10.50
C ARG A 28 -10.76 -15.86 11.66
N LYS A 29 -10.64 -16.52 12.81
CA LYS A 29 -9.84 -16.04 13.96
C LYS A 29 -8.34 -15.94 13.64
N LEU A 30 -7.79 -16.88 12.87
CA LEU A 30 -6.38 -16.89 12.46
C LEU A 30 -5.99 -15.72 11.53
N ARG A 31 -6.95 -14.92 11.03
CA ARG A 31 -6.73 -13.73 10.20
C ARG A 31 -6.90 -12.40 10.95
N MET A 32 -7.09 -12.45 12.26
CA MET A 32 -7.36 -11.27 13.07
C MET A 32 -6.29 -11.10 14.13
N ARG A 33 -5.67 -9.92 14.16
CA ARG A 33 -4.74 -9.54 15.24
C ARG A 33 -5.48 -8.62 16.19
N LYS A 34 -5.60 -8.99 17.47
CA LYS A 34 -6.11 -8.05 18.48
C LYS A 34 -5.18 -6.84 18.52
N VAL A 35 -5.74 -5.65 18.44
CA VAL A 35 -4.96 -4.39 18.53
C VAL A 35 -5.33 -3.53 19.71
N GLY A 36 -6.46 -3.80 20.35
CA GLY A 36 -6.90 -3.02 21.49
C GLY A 36 -8.32 -3.37 21.92
N TYR A 37 -8.96 -2.43 22.60
CA TYR A 37 -10.38 -2.49 22.96
C TYR A 37 -11.01 -1.10 22.85
N ILE A 38 -12.35 -1.05 22.76
CA ILE A 38 -13.07 0.21 22.80
C ILE A 38 -13.05 0.77 24.22
N LYS A 39 -12.52 1.98 24.36
CA LYS A 39 -12.52 2.73 25.62
C LYS A 39 -13.77 3.58 25.78
N LYS A 40 -14.20 4.27 24.71
CA LYS A 40 -15.42 5.10 24.68
C LYS A 40 -16.08 5.06 23.31
N ILE A 41 -17.41 5.12 23.31
CA ILE A 41 -18.24 5.38 22.12
C ILE A 41 -18.88 6.73 22.34
N ILE A 42 -18.79 7.63 21.36
CA ILE A 42 -19.29 9.00 21.51
C ILE A 42 -20.13 9.37 20.29
N ILE A 43 -21.41 9.69 20.51
CA ILE A 43 -22.29 10.23 19.48
C ILE A 43 -22.35 11.76 19.59
N TYR A 44 -22.42 12.46 18.46
CA TYR A 44 -22.57 13.92 18.44
C TYR A 44 -23.85 14.27 17.66
N PRO A 45 -25.02 14.28 18.31
CA PRO A 45 -26.31 14.46 17.63
C PRO A 45 -26.37 15.73 16.77
N ILE A 46 -25.86 16.84 17.33
CA ILE A 46 -25.77 18.13 16.65
C ILE A 46 -24.32 18.39 16.25
N LYS A 47 -24.10 18.75 14.98
CA LYS A 47 -22.78 19.16 14.49
C LYS A 47 -22.25 20.30 15.38
N SER A 48 -20.97 20.19 15.77
CA SER A 48 -20.26 21.21 16.55
C SER A 48 -20.68 21.38 18.01
N VAL A 49 -21.64 20.61 18.53
CA VAL A 49 -22.01 20.57 19.96
C VAL A 49 -21.22 19.49 20.72
N THR A 50 -21.20 19.50 22.06
CA THR A 50 -20.59 18.44 22.89
C THR A 50 -21.20 17.06 22.59
N GLY A 51 -20.37 16.01 22.71
CA GLY A 51 -20.78 14.63 22.45
C GLY A 51 -21.31 13.92 23.69
N ILE A 52 -22.08 12.86 23.45
CA ILE A 52 -22.69 12.01 24.47
C ILE A 52 -21.92 10.69 24.49
N GLU A 53 -21.39 10.31 25.64
CA GLU A 53 -20.77 9.00 25.81
C GLU A 53 -21.84 7.91 25.90
N LEU A 54 -21.64 6.82 25.17
CA LEU A 54 -22.55 5.68 25.11
C LEU A 54 -21.84 4.41 25.57
N ASN A 55 -22.60 3.51 26.21
CA ASN A 55 -22.12 2.16 26.53
C ASN A 55 -22.14 1.24 25.30
N SER A 56 -23.10 1.45 24.41
CA SER A 56 -23.22 0.73 23.13
C SER A 56 -23.89 1.61 22.08
N ALA A 57 -23.68 1.29 20.81
CA ALA A 57 -24.32 1.97 19.69
C ALA A 57 -24.36 1.05 18.46
N TYR A 58 -25.35 1.25 17.60
CA TYR A 58 -25.39 0.63 16.29
C TYR A 58 -24.51 1.43 15.33
N CYS A 59 -23.68 0.74 14.56
CA CYS A 59 -22.86 1.37 13.52
C CYS A 59 -23.56 1.23 12.16
N SER A 60 -24.13 2.32 11.65
CA SER A 60 -24.73 2.40 10.30
C SER A 60 -23.79 3.06 9.30
N LYS A 61 -24.02 2.86 7.99
CA LYS A 61 -23.20 3.46 6.92
C LYS A 61 -22.93 4.96 7.05
N THR A 62 -23.83 5.73 7.69
CA THR A 62 -23.73 7.19 7.85
C THR A 62 -23.19 7.63 9.20
N GLY A 63 -22.98 6.73 10.17
CA GLY A 63 -22.39 7.04 11.48
C GLY A 63 -23.01 6.21 12.61
N LEU A 64 -22.68 6.58 13.85
CA LEU A 64 -23.27 5.95 15.03
C LEU A 64 -24.77 6.25 15.13
N GLN A 65 -25.53 5.27 15.62
CA GLN A 65 -26.94 5.38 15.93
C GLN A 65 -27.21 4.84 17.34
N CYS A 66 -28.04 5.56 18.08
CA CYS A 66 -28.54 5.15 19.39
C CYS A 66 -30.00 5.57 19.47
N ASN A 67 -30.91 4.59 19.59
CA ASN A 67 -32.35 4.79 19.38
C ASN A 67 -32.59 5.51 18.04
N GLU A 68 -33.47 6.52 18.02
CA GLU A 68 -33.77 7.36 16.85
C GLU A 68 -32.71 8.46 16.60
N CYS A 69 -31.67 8.55 17.44
CA CYS A 69 -30.63 9.56 17.28
C CYS A 69 -29.50 9.03 16.39
N SER A 70 -29.22 9.75 15.30
CA SER A 70 -28.08 9.50 14.41
C SER A 70 -26.98 10.54 14.62
N ASP A 71 -25.74 10.11 14.46
CA ASP A 71 -24.56 10.96 14.62
C ASP A 71 -24.56 12.11 13.61
N ARG A 72 -24.48 13.36 14.10
CA ARG A 72 -24.58 14.62 13.34
C ARG A 72 -25.82 14.67 12.45
N SER A 73 -26.98 14.23 12.93
CA SER A 73 -28.26 14.37 12.24
C SER A 73 -28.86 15.77 12.31
N PHE A 74 -28.33 16.63 13.17
CA PHE A 74 -28.74 18.03 13.29
C PHE A 74 -27.59 18.99 12.98
N LEU A 75 -27.95 20.18 12.49
CA LEU A 75 -27.02 21.24 12.12
C LEU A 75 -27.63 22.63 12.42
N LEU A 76 -26.85 23.54 12.99
CA LEU A 76 -27.24 24.95 13.07
C LEU A 76 -26.93 25.69 11.77
N VAL A 77 -27.80 26.61 11.38
CA VAL A 77 -27.61 27.55 10.26
C VAL A 77 -27.89 28.98 10.74
N ASP A 78 -27.26 29.97 10.09
CA ASP A 78 -27.60 31.40 10.29
C ASP A 78 -28.79 31.83 9.42
N GLU A 79 -29.17 33.10 9.52
CA GLU A 79 -30.24 33.74 8.75
C GLU A 79 -30.04 33.68 7.22
N ASN A 80 -28.81 33.44 6.78
CA ASN A 80 -28.43 33.25 5.38
C ASN A 80 -28.33 31.77 5.00
N ASN A 81 -28.86 30.86 5.83
CA ASN A 81 -28.80 29.41 5.69
C ASN A 81 -27.37 28.84 5.63
N ARG A 82 -26.36 29.54 6.15
CA ARG A 82 -24.98 29.03 6.19
C ARG A 82 -24.76 28.22 7.46
N PHE A 83 -24.21 27.02 7.28
CA PHE A 83 -23.93 26.11 8.39
C PHE A 83 -22.99 26.73 9.44
N ILE A 84 -23.34 26.60 10.72
CA ILE A 84 -22.55 27.05 11.86
C ILE A 84 -21.66 25.91 12.35
N THR A 85 -20.42 26.24 12.67
CA THR A 85 -19.47 25.30 13.27
C THR A 85 -18.72 25.97 14.40
N LEU A 86 -18.00 25.17 15.19
CA LEU A 86 -17.07 25.64 16.21
C LEU A 86 -16.01 26.64 15.70
N ARG A 87 -15.78 26.71 14.39
CA ARG A 87 -14.90 27.73 13.80
C ARG A 87 -15.51 29.13 13.79
N LYS A 88 -16.84 29.21 13.71
CA LYS A 88 -17.61 30.46 13.66
C LYS A 88 -18.09 30.83 15.06
N ASP A 89 -18.60 29.86 15.81
CA ASP A 89 -19.07 30.06 17.17
C ASP A 89 -18.58 28.94 18.10
N SER A 90 -17.61 29.25 18.96
CA SER A 90 -17.02 28.29 19.88
C SER A 90 -17.93 28.00 21.07
N SER A 91 -18.89 28.88 21.40
CA SER A 91 -19.81 28.68 22.53
C SER A 91 -20.68 27.43 22.40
N LEU A 92 -20.80 26.87 21.18
CA LEU A 92 -21.50 25.60 20.94
C LEU A 92 -20.93 24.42 21.75
N VAL A 93 -19.68 24.45 22.21
CA VAL A 93 -19.16 23.41 23.12
C VAL A 93 -19.83 23.43 24.50
N LEU A 94 -20.39 24.57 24.91
CA LEU A 94 -21.04 24.74 26.22
C LEU A 94 -22.42 24.09 26.27
N LEU A 95 -23.02 23.83 25.11
CA LEU A 95 -24.25 23.08 24.98
C LEU A 95 -23.99 21.61 25.32
N LYS A 96 -24.69 21.11 26.35
CA LYS A 96 -24.49 19.77 26.93
C LYS A 96 -25.72 18.91 26.62
N PRO A 97 -25.68 18.09 25.56
CA PRO A 97 -26.81 17.26 25.21
C PRO A 97 -26.86 15.97 26.04
N THR A 98 -28.06 15.47 26.31
CA THR A 98 -28.34 14.14 26.87
C THR A 98 -29.45 13.46 26.08
N LEU A 99 -29.39 12.13 25.98
CA LEU A 99 -30.44 11.34 25.33
C LEU A 99 -31.36 10.74 26.38
N HIS A 100 -32.66 10.93 26.20
CA HIS A 100 -33.73 10.40 27.05
C HIS A 100 -34.74 9.68 26.16
N GLU A 101 -34.67 8.35 26.07
CA GLU A 101 -35.56 7.51 25.24
C GLU A 101 -35.70 8.00 23.79
N ASP A 102 -36.73 8.79 23.49
CA ASP A 102 -37.08 9.37 22.20
C ASP A 102 -36.80 10.88 22.10
N GLU A 103 -36.16 11.50 23.10
CA GLU A 103 -35.86 12.93 23.15
C GLU A 103 -34.35 13.22 23.27
N LEU A 104 -33.94 14.31 22.63
CA LEU A 104 -32.65 14.97 22.82
C LEU A 104 -32.84 16.19 23.71
N TRP A 105 -32.27 16.17 24.91
CA TRP A 105 -32.30 17.29 25.84
C TRP A 105 -30.98 18.06 25.72
N ILE A 106 -31.03 19.39 25.77
CA ILE A 106 -29.85 20.25 25.65
C ILE A 106 -29.84 21.25 26.81
N GLN A 107 -28.81 21.15 27.65
CA GLN A 107 -28.57 22.08 28.75
C GLN A 107 -27.51 23.13 28.35
N CYS A 108 -27.73 24.38 28.75
CA CYS A 108 -26.72 25.45 28.66
C CYS A 108 -26.78 26.29 29.95
N GLY A 109 -25.70 26.31 30.73
CA GLY A 109 -25.66 27.07 31.99
C GLY A 109 -26.87 26.83 32.89
N ALA A 110 -27.48 27.91 33.38
CA ALA A 110 -28.68 27.88 34.21
C ALA A 110 -30.01 28.03 33.42
N HIS A 111 -29.96 28.04 32.08
CA HIS A 111 -31.18 28.17 31.26
C HIS A 111 -32.05 26.91 31.37
N LYS A 112 -33.35 27.06 31.11
CA LYS A 112 -34.28 25.93 31.00
C LYS A 112 -33.81 25.01 29.86
N PRO A 113 -33.63 23.69 30.08
CA PRO A 113 -33.18 22.80 29.02
C PRO A 113 -34.18 22.72 27.86
N LEU A 114 -33.66 22.72 26.64
CA LEU A 114 -34.42 22.47 25.42
C LEU A 114 -34.65 20.96 25.25
N LYS A 115 -35.87 20.58 24.88
CA LYS A 115 -36.23 19.19 24.59
C LYS A 115 -36.65 19.09 23.13
N ILE A 116 -36.05 18.17 22.40
CA ILE A 116 -36.32 17.93 20.98
C ILE A 116 -36.69 16.46 20.83
N LYS A 117 -37.91 16.16 20.39
CA LYS A 117 -38.29 14.79 20.04
C LYS A 117 -37.53 14.32 18.80
N LEU A 118 -36.96 13.13 18.89
CA LEU A 118 -36.22 12.47 17.83
C LEU A 118 -37.15 11.86 16.78
N SER A 119 -38.36 11.45 17.18
CA SER A 119 -39.39 10.90 16.29
C SER A 119 -40.14 11.97 15.49
N ASP A 120 -40.09 13.23 15.91
CA ASP A 120 -40.92 14.28 15.31
C ASP A 120 -40.56 14.47 13.83
N ASP A 121 -41.61 14.32 13.02
CA ASP A 121 -41.55 14.43 11.57
C ASP A 121 -41.58 15.91 11.20
N PHE A 122 -40.45 16.59 11.43
CA PHE A 122 -40.18 17.93 10.93
C PHE A 122 -40.40 18.04 9.40
N LYS A 123 -40.74 16.94 8.71
CA LYS A 123 -41.16 16.90 7.31
C LYS A 123 -42.23 17.90 6.92
N GLN A 124 -43.10 18.29 7.86
CA GLN A 124 -44.12 19.32 7.61
C GLN A 124 -43.55 20.74 7.66
N ASN A 125 -42.37 20.92 8.26
CA ASN A 125 -41.71 22.21 8.38
C ASN A 125 -40.97 22.58 7.08
N LYS A 126 -40.54 23.84 7.02
CA LYS A 126 -39.77 24.36 5.90
C LYS A 126 -38.47 23.58 5.72
N ILE A 127 -38.16 23.26 4.46
CA ILE A 127 -36.85 22.74 4.07
C ILE A 127 -35.86 23.90 3.97
N ILE A 128 -34.73 23.76 4.64
CA ILE A 128 -33.59 24.68 4.52
C ILE A 128 -32.48 23.98 3.76
N GLU A 129 -32.01 24.62 2.68
CA GLU A 129 -30.86 24.17 1.91
C GLU A 129 -29.60 24.90 2.36
N THR A 130 -28.51 24.14 2.52
CA THR A 130 -27.19 24.68 2.84
C THR A 130 -26.11 23.93 2.06
N LYS A 131 -24.87 24.36 2.23
CA LYS A 131 -23.69 23.67 1.68
C LYS A 131 -22.70 23.41 2.79
N VAL A 132 -22.37 22.15 3.01
CA VAL A 132 -21.25 21.78 3.88
C VAL A 132 -20.10 21.44 2.94
N TRP A 133 -18.93 22.08 3.07
CA TRP A 133 -17.73 21.79 2.26
C TRP A 133 -18.01 21.59 0.75
N ASP A 134 -18.67 22.57 0.14
CA ASP A 134 -19.09 22.60 -1.28
C ASP A 134 -20.07 21.51 -1.74
N GLN A 135 -20.51 20.61 -0.84
CA GLN A 135 -21.57 19.66 -1.14
C GLN A 135 -22.92 20.18 -0.61
N PRO A 136 -23.94 20.29 -1.48
CA PRO A 136 -25.28 20.70 -1.07
C PRO A 136 -25.90 19.63 -0.16
N ILE A 137 -26.67 20.08 0.81
CA ILE A 137 -27.44 19.22 1.71
C ILE A 137 -28.67 19.98 2.22
N LYS A 138 -29.72 19.25 2.56
CA LYS A 138 -30.97 19.79 3.06
C LYS A 138 -31.28 19.26 4.46
N GLY A 139 -32.07 20.02 5.20
CA GLY A 139 -32.67 19.57 6.44
C GLY A 139 -34.00 20.27 6.66
N TYR A 140 -34.87 19.62 7.42
CA TYR A 140 -36.09 20.25 7.90
C TYR A 140 -35.78 21.17 9.06
N ASP A 141 -36.36 22.36 9.02
CA ASP A 141 -36.27 23.32 10.11
C ASP A 141 -36.96 22.79 11.37
N CYS A 142 -36.33 22.95 12.53
CA CYS A 142 -36.83 22.41 13.80
C CYS A 142 -37.88 23.31 14.49
N GLY A 143 -38.32 24.40 13.83
CA GLY A 143 -39.37 25.29 14.34
C GLY A 143 -38.85 26.48 15.15
N ASP A 144 -39.74 27.45 15.38
CA ASP A 144 -39.41 28.73 16.00
C ASP A 144 -39.07 28.61 17.48
N GLU A 145 -39.72 27.71 18.23
CA GLU A 145 -39.38 27.48 19.65
C GLU A 145 -37.93 27.00 19.82
N VAL A 146 -37.51 26.04 18.99
CA VAL A 146 -36.13 25.54 18.97
C VAL A 146 -35.19 26.66 18.58
N ALA A 147 -35.51 27.42 17.52
CA ALA A 147 -34.69 28.53 17.06
C ALA A 147 -34.52 29.60 18.17
N SER A 148 -35.62 30.05 18.79
CA SER A 148 -35.61 31.04 19.87
C SER A 148 -34.72 30.61 21.03
N TRP A 149 -34.77 29.33 21.43
CA TRP A 149 -33.90 28.82 22.49
C TRP A 149 -32.42 28.96 22.14
N PHE A 150 -31.99 28.54 20.94
CA PHE A 150 -30.60 28.68 20.51
C PHE A 150 -30.17 30.15 20.41
N GLN A 151 -31.06 31.03 19.94
CA GLN A 151 -30.78 32.46 19.83
C GLN A 151 -30.60 33.11 21.19
N GLU A 152 -31.42 32.72 22.19
CA GLU A 152 -31.33 33.21 23.56
C GLU A 152 -30.05 32.72 24.26
N VAL A 153 -29.80 31.41 24.30
CA VAL A 153 -28.69 30.86 25.09
C VAL A 153 -27.30 31.14 24.51
N LEU A 154 -27.22 31.43 23.20
CA LEU A 154 -25.96 31.78 22.54
C LEU A 154 -25.81 33.29 22.32
N ASP A 155 -26.87 34.07 22.56
CA ASP A 155 -26.96 35.49 22.19
C ASP A 155 -26.63 35.71 20.69
N ARG A 156 -27.30 34.93 19.82
CA ARG A 156 -27.08 34.93 18.37
C ARG A 156 -28.41 35.01 17.62
N PRO A 157 -28.90 36.19 17.23
CA PRO A 157 -30.13 36.28 16.45
C PRO A 157 -29.99 35.53 15.11
N GLY A 158 -31.10 34.95 14.64
CA GLY A 158 -31.15 34.30 13.32
C GLY A 158 -30.67 32.85 13.26
N TYR A 159 -30.15 32.29 14.36
CA TYR A 159 -29.76 30.87 14.40
C TYR A 159 -31.00 29.97 14.35
N ARG A 160 -30.93 28.95 13.48
CA ARG A 160 -31.97 27.91 13.35
C ARG A 160 -31.34 26.53 13.33
N LEU A 161 -32.01 25.55 13.92
CA LEU A 161 -31.59 24.15 13.89
C LEU A 161 -32.31 23.42 12.77
N ILE A 162 -31.59 22.64 11.98
CA ILE A 162 -32.14 21.79 10.94
C ILE A 162 -31.82 20.32 11.20
N LYS A 163 -32.74 19.42 10.86
CA LYS A 163 -32.60 17.97 10.98
C LYS A 163 -32.54 17.33 9.59
N TYR A 164 -31.57 16.46 9.38
CA TYR A 164 -31.50 15.63 8.17
C TYR A 164 -32.61 14.58 8.16
N SER A 165 -33.23 14.36 7.00
CA SER A 165 -34.18 13.27 6.72
C SER A 165 -33.61 12.36 5.63
N SER A 166 -33.86 11.06 5.73
CA SER A 166 -33.36 10.05 4.78
C SER A 166 -33.90 10.22 3.35
N GLU A 167 -34.95 11.03 3.14
CA GLU A 167 -35.44 11.38 1.80
C GLU A 167 -34.51 12.37 1.08
N PHE A 168 -33.65 13.07 1.82
CA PHE A 168 -32.69 14.00 1.24
C PHE A 168 -31.42 13.28 0.78
N PRO A 169 -30.80 13.75 -0.32
CA PRO A 169 -29.54 13.20 -0.80
C PRO A 169 -28.44 13.22 0.27
N LEU A 170 -27.72 12.10 0.36
CA LEU A 170 -26.52 11.97 1.18
C LEU A 170 -25.34 12.71 0.56
N ARG A 171 -24.41 13.18 1.40
CA ARG A 171 -23.10 13.68 0.97
C ARG A 171 -22.11 12.52 0.84
N SER A 172 -21.03 12.73 0.09
CA SER A 172 -19.97 11.75 -0.10
C SER A 172 -18.78 12.02 0.83
N SER A 173 -18.21 10.97 1.42
CA SER A 173 -17.00 11.05 2.25
C SER A 173 -15.75 11.32 1.42
N LEU A 174 -14.73 11.91 2.05
CA LEU A 174 -13.39 12.04 1.47
C LEU A 174 -12.57 10.77 1.71
N VAL A 175 -11.96 10.24 0.66
CA VAL A 175 -11.10 9.06 0.73
C VAL A 175 -9.75 9.30 0.05
N GLU A 176 -8.72 8.67 0.56
CA GLU A 176 -7.44 8.56 -0.14
C GLU A 176 -7.47 7.35 -1.07
N ASN A 177 -7.27 7.56 -2.38
CA ASN A 177 -7.21 6.48 -3.36
C ASN A 177 -6.24 6.84 -4.48
N GLY A 178 -5.25 5.97 -4.73
CA GLY A 178 -4.25 6.18 -5.78
C GLY A 178 -3.41 7.46 -5.60
N GLY A 179 -3.14 7.86 -4.36
CA GLY A 179 -2.38 9.07 -4.05
C GLY A 179 -3.12 10.38 -4.34
N LYS A 180 -4.46 10.37 -4.30
CA LYS A 180 -5.33 11.56 -4.37
C LYS A 180 -6.43 11.48 -3.32
N ILE A 181 -6.90 12.64 -2.87
CA ILE A 181 -8.14 12.75 -2.09
C ILE A 181 -9.31 12.91 -3.05
N LYS A 182 -10.34 12.08 -2.94
CA LYS A 182 -11.56 12.17 -3.75
C LYS A 182 -12.80 11.90 -2.92
N TYR A 183 -13.95 12.35 -3.42
CA TYR A 183 -15.24 11.96 -2.88
C TYR A 183 -15.60 10.53 -3.28
N ALA A 184 -16.02 9.72 -2.31
CA ALA A 184 -16.47 8.35 -2.50
C ALA A 184 -17.98 8.24 -2.25
N ARG A 185 -18.74 7.98 -3.32
CA ARG A 185 -20.22 7.92 -3.27
C ARG A 185 -20.73 6.71 -2.48
N ASP A 186 -19.97 5.63 -2.45
CA ASP A 186 -20.23 4.40 -1.70
C ASP A 186 -19.98 4.55 -0.18
N ARG A 187 -19.51 5.71 0.27
CA ARG A 187 -19.22 6.02 1.67
C ARG A 187 -20.01 7.26 2.10
N PRO A 188 -21.31 7.13 2.37
CA PRO A 188 -22.18 8.27 2.59
C PRO A 188 -21.96 8.93 3.95
N ILE A 189 -22.14 10.25 4.01
CA ILE A 189 -22.19 11.06 5.23
C ILE A 189 -23.37 12.04 5.16
N ILE A 190 -23.76 12.58 6.29
CA ILE A 190 -24.74 13.66 6.44
C ILE A 190 -24.02 14.97 6.73
N PHE A 191 -24.20 15.56 7.93
CA PHE A 191 -23.53 16.79 8.34
C PHE A 191 -22.10 16.58 8.89
N GLN A 192 -21.53 15.36 8.87
CA GLN A 192 -20.11 15.14 9.20
C GLN A 192 -19.17 15.90 8.24
N ASP A 193 -17.94 16.16 8.67
CA ASP A 193 -16.96 16.88 7.84
C ASP A 193 -16.46 16.04 6.66
N GLY A 194 -16.00 14.80 6.90
CA GLY A 194 -15.33 14.01 5.85
C GLY A 194 -15.43 12.49 5.95
N SER A 195 -15.86 11.91 7.07
CA SER A 195 -16.07 10.46 7.22
C SER A 195 -17.17 10.16 8.26
N PRO A 196 -17.86 9.00 8.16
CA PRO A 196 -18.90 8.61 9.11
C PRO A 196 -18.34 8.35 10.52
N TYR A 197 -17.14 7.77 10.58
CA TYR A 197 -16.46 7.46 11.84
C TYR A 197 -15.13 8.18 11.89
N LEU A 198 -14.79 8.68 13.08
CA LEU A 198 -13.43 9.07 13.44
C LEU A 198 -12.97 8.18 14.59
N ILE A 199 -11.88 7.46 14.36
CA ILE A 199 -11.28 6.57 15.36
C ILE A 199 -9.94 7.17 15.82
N ILE A 200 -9.76 7.23 17.13
CA ILE A 200 -8.52 7.72 17.77
C ILE A 200 -8.10 6.73 18.84
N ASN A 201 -6.80 6.52 18.97
CA ASN A 201 -6.24 5.78 20.09
C ASN A 201 -5.96 6.73 21.28
N SER A 202 -6.42 6.33 22.46
CA SER A 202 -6.21 7.08 23.70
C SER A 202 -4.73 7.21 24.07
N LYS A 203 -3.86 6.27 23.66
CA LYS A 203 -2.40 6.43 23.82
C LYS A 203 -1.82 7.54 22.94
N SER A 204 -2.38 7.80 21.76
CA SER A 204 -1.99 8.96 20.93
C SER A 204 -2.28 10.29 21.63
N ILE A 205 -3.39 10.36 22.39
CA ILE A 205 -3.72 11.54 23.19
C ILE A 205 -2.75 11.69 24.37
N LYS A 206 -2.42 10.59 25.05
CA LYS A 206 -1.40 10.60 26.11
C LYS A 206 -0.04 11.06 25.60
N ASP A 207 0.39 10.56 24.44
CA ASP A 207 1.63 10.95 23.78
C ASP A 207 1.66 12.45 23.40
N LEU A 208 0.53 12.99 22.95
CA LEU A 208 0.41 14.42 22.71
C LEU A 208 0.50 15.22 24.01
N ASN A 209 -0.23 14.82 25.05
CA ASN A 209 -0.24 15.51 26.34
C ASN A 209 1.12 15.44 27.07
N SER A 210 1.98 14.47 26.75
CA SER A 210 3.35 14.43 27.29
C SER A 210 4.27 15.47 26.66
N LYS A 211 3.81 16.17 25.62
CA LYS A 211 4.53 17.22 24.88
C LYS A 211 3.88 18.59 25.05
N LEU A 212 2.85 18.69 25.89
CA LEU A 212 2.10 19.91 26.19
C LEU A 212 2.34 20.30 27.65
N GLU A 213 2.34 21.60 27.90
CA GLU A 213 2.28 22.14 29.26
C GLU A 213 0.97 21.72 29.94
N GLU A 214 0.97 21.69 31.27
CA GLU A 214 -0.18 21.20 32.03
C GLU A 214 -1.47 21.97 31.76
N CYS A 215 -1.39 23.29 31.60
CA CYS A 215 -2.52 24.16 31.24
C CYS A 215 -3.04 23.95 29.82
N ASP A 216 -2.21 23.41 28.91
CA ASP A 216 -2.55 23.20 27.50
C ASP A 216 -2.96 21.74 27.20
N ARG A 217 -2.94 20.86 28.20
CA ARG A 217 -3.33 19.46 28.03
C ARG A 217 -4.76 19.34 27.51
N VAL A 218 -4.94 18.45 26.56
CA VAL A 218 -6.21 18.23 25.86
C VAL A 218 -6.80 16.87 26.18
N SER A 219 -8.09 16.71 25.88
CA SER A 219 -8.79 15.43 25.99
C SER A 219 -9.29 14.95 24.62
N TYR A 220 -9.90 13.76 24.59
CA TYR A 220 -10.56 13.26 23.38
C TYR A 220 -11.67 14.23 22.90
N ARG A 221 -12.25 15.04 23.80
CA ARG A 221 -13.32 16.01 23.47
C ARG A 221 -12.85 17.05 22.46
N ASN A 222 -11.57 17.44 22.49
CA ASN A 222 -10.96 18.37 21.54
C ASN A 222 -10.92 17.79 20.11
N PHE A 223 -10.72 16.48 19.97
CA PHE A 223 -10.55 15.80 18.67
C PHE A 223 -11.82 15.17 18.12
N ARG A 224 -12.85 15.08 18.96
CA ARG A 224 -14.22 14.65 18.64
C ARG A 224 -14.35 13.27 17.94
N PRO A 225 -13.64 12.20 18.41
CA PRO A 225 -13.77 10.87 17.83
C PRO A 225 -15.15 10.28 18.09
N SER A 226 -15.64 9.48 17.15
CA SER A 226 -16.84 8.64 17.38
C SER A 226 -16.49 7.41 18.22
N ILE A 227 -15.27 6.88 18.03
CA ILE A 227 -14.78 5.70 18.75
C ILE A 227 -13.38 6.02 19.28
N LEU A 228 -13.23 5.94 20.60
CA LEU A 228 -11.94 6.01 21.27
C LEU A 228 -11.51 4.58 21.61
N VAL A 229 -10.36 4.15 21.12
CA VAL A 229 -9.79 2.84 21.42
C VAL A 229 -8.57 2.97 22.32
N GLU A 230 -8.19 1.89 22.99
CA GLU A 230 -6.90 1.78 23.67
C GLU A 230 -6.13 0.61 23.08
N SER A 231 -5.02 0.92 22.41
CA SER A 231 -4.13 -0.07 21.77
C SER A 231 -2.77 -0.15 22.46
N GLU A 232 -1.84 -0.93 21.90
CA GLU A 232 -0.49 -1.12 22.45
C GLU A 232 0.39 0.13 22.31
N GLU A 233 0.43 0.75 21.12
CA GLU A 233 1.34 1.86 20.81
C GLU A 233 0.59 3.13 20.38
N PRO A 234 1.07 4.34 20.74
CA PRO A 234 0.52 5.59 20.23
C PRO A 234 0.59 5.60 18.69
N PHE A 235 -0.41 6.22 18.05
CA PHE A 235 -0.56 6.37 16.60
C PHE A 235 -0.65 5.06 15.80
N SER A 236 -0.76 3.90 16.45
CA SER A 236 -0.95 2.63 15.75
C SER A 236 -2.16 2.62 14.82
N GLU A 237 -3.17 3.46 15.07
CA GLU A 237 -4.35 3.68 14.23
C GLU A 237 -4.03 4.16 12.81
N ASP A 238 -2.90 4.85 12.61
CA ASP A 238 -2.47 5.35 11.28
C ASP A 238 -2.29 4.21 10.27
N ASN A 239 -1.98 3.01 10.76
CA ASN A 239 -1.68 1.83 9.96
C ASN A 239 -2.88 0.91 9.76
N TRP A 240 -4.04 1.21 10.34
CA TRP A 240 -5.21 0.34 10.28
C TRP A 240 -5.95 0.53 8.96
N LYS A 241 -5.83 -0.44 8.05
CA LYS A 241 -6.57 -0.43 6.77
C LYS A 241 -7.99 -0.98 6.90
N GLN A 242 -8.17 -1.98 7.75
CA GLN A 242 -9.46 -2.54 8.13
C GLN A 242 -9.47 -2.88 9.62
N LEU A 243 -10.57 -2.57 10.28
CA LEU A 243 -10.77 -2.80 11.71
C LEU A 243 -12.06 -3.59 11.91
N ARG A 244 -12.05 -4.57 12.79
CA ARG A 244 -13.25 -5.28 13.25
C ARG A 244 -13.46 -5.02 14.74
N ILE A 245 -14.71 -4.78 15.10
CA ILE A 245 -15.13 -4.64 16.49
C ILE A 245 -16.42 -5.47 16.63
N GLY A 246 -16.37 -6.54 17.42
CA GLY A 246 -17.47 -7.51 17.43
C GLY A 246 -17.69 -8.09 16.03
N ASP A 247 -18.91 -7.94 15.50
CA ASP A 247 -19.23 -8.32 14.11
C ASP A 247 -19.19 -7.18 13.09
N THR A 248 -19.05 -5.95 13.58
CA THR A 248 -18.95 -4.73 12.77
C THR A 248 -17.56 -4.61 12.16
N SER A 249 -17.48 -4.31 10.86
CA SER A 249 -16.19 -4.12 10.17
C SER A 249 -16.09 -2.77 9.47
N PHE A 250 -14.95 -2.12 9.64
CA PHE A 250 -14.65 -0.79 9.17
C PHE A 250 -13.51 -0.82 8.15
N GLN A 251 -13.58 0.07 7.17
CA GLN A 251 -12.54 0.31 6.18
C GLN A 251 -12.05 1.75 6.24
N ILE A 252 -10.73 1.92 6.13
CA ILE A 252 -10.09 3.25 6.15
C ILE A 252 -10.62 4.16 5.03
N CYS A 253 -10.87 5.43 5.39
CA CYS A 253 -11.10 6.52 4.44
C CYS A 253 -9.82 7.30 4.18
N LYS A 254 -9.34 8.03 5.19
CA LYS A 254 -8.10 8.81 5.16
C LYS A 254 -7.68 9.26 6.57
N PRO A 255 -6.40 9.60 6.79
CA PRO A 255 -5.97 10.37 7.96
C PRO A 255 -6.78 11.65 8.18
N CYS A 256 -7.04 11.99 9.45
CA CYS A 256 -7.81 13.16 9.83
C CYS A 256 -6.92 14.38 10.02
N GLU A 257 -7.12 15.38 9.16
CA GLU A 257 -6.49 16.70 9.25
C GLU A 257 -7.06 17.49 10.42
N ARG A 258 -6.19 18.08 11.24
CA ARG A 258 -6.60 18.85 12.41
C ARG A 258 -6.62 20.35 12.13
N CYS A 259 -7.72 20.97 12.53
CA CYS A 259 -7.98 22.40 12.33
C CYS A 259 -8.22 23.10 13.68
N LYS A 260 -8.39 24.43 13.67
CA LYS A 260 -8.51 25.26 14.89
C LYS A 260 -9.58 24.81 15.90
N VAL A 261 -10.53 23.98 15.51
CA VAL A 261 -11.51 23.40 16.43
C VAL A 261 -10.85 22.62 17.57
N THR A 262 -9.68 22.01 17.35
CA THR A 262 -8.99 21.26 18.41
C THR A 262 -8.44 22.16 19.51
N THR A 263 -8.30 23.47 19.27
CA THR A 263 -7.74 24.43 20.23
C THR A 263 -8.81 25.12 21.08
N ILE A 264 -10.08 24.74 20.90
CA ILE A 264 -11.18 25.24 21.72
C ILE A 264 -11.26 24.38 22.98
N ASN A 265 -11.22 25.03 24.14
CA ASN A 265 -11.42 24.39 25.42
C ASN A 265 -12.88 23.88 25.50
N PRO A 266 -13.11 22.58 25.71
CA PRO A 266 -14.46 21.99 25.67
C PRO A 266 -15.33 22.35 26.89
N ASP A 267 -14.77 23.02 27.90
CA ASP A 267 -15.49 23.44 29.10
C ASP A 267 -15.72 24.95 29.18
N THR A 268 -14.84 25.77 28.59
CA THR A 268 -14.97 27.24 28.58
C THR A 268 -15.35 27.83 27.22
N GLY A 269 -15.12 27.12 26.12
CA GLY A 269 -15.29 27.64 24.77
C GLY A 269 -14.19 28.63 24.32
N GLU A 270 -13.21 28.89 25.18
CA GLU A 270 -12.07 29.75 24.87
C GLU A 270 -11.12 29.05 23.89
N GLN A 271 -10.52 29.83 23.00
CA GLN A 271 -9.62 29.34 21.98
C GLN A 271 -8.16 29.62 22.37
N SER A 272 -7.30 28.62 22.26
CA SER A 272 -5.85 28.78 22.38
C SER A 272 -5.12 28.49 21.06
N SER A 273 -3.79 28.46 21.09
CA SER A 273 -2.94 28.03 19.97
C SER A 273 -2.63 26.53 20.02
N GLU A 274 -2.66 25.92 21.20
CA GLU A 274 -2.45 24.49 21.42
C GLU A 274 -3.76 23.68 21.27
N PRO A 275 -3.71 22.42 20.83
CA PRO A 275 -2.53 21.58 20.62
C PRO A 275 -1.99 21.64 19.19
N LEU A 276 -2.47 22.58 18.36
CA LEU A 276 -2.13 22.58 16.93
C LEU A 276 -0.67 22.94 16.66
N ASN A 277 -0.10 23.86 17.42
CA ASN A 277 1.31 24.23 17.30
C ASN A 277 2.19 23.01 17.58
N THR A 278 1.96 22.33 18.70
CA THR A 278 2.66 21.09 19.04
C THR A 278 2.46 20.02 17.96
N LEU A 279 1.23 19.79 17.51
CA LEU A 279 0.95 18.82 16.45
C LEU A 279 1.64 19.14 15.12
N ARG A 280 1.77 20.42 14.72
CA ARG A 280 2.51 20.79 13.50
C ARG A 280 3.98 20.41 13.56
N ASN A 281 4.58 20.40 14.75
CA ASN A 281 6.00 20.11 14.90
C ASN A 281 6.36 18.64 14.66
N TYR A 282 5.48 17.69 15.01
CA TYR A 282 5.81 16.25 14.92
C TYR A 282 4.75 15.38 14.23
N ARG A 283 3.62 15.96 13.83
CA ARG A 283 2.51 15.26 13.14
C ARG A 283 2.08 15.91 11.83
N ALA A 284 2.86 16.88 11.32
CA ALA A 284 2.68 17.39 9.97
C ALA A 284 3.08 16.35 8.92
N ALA A 285 2.53 16.51 7.72
CA ALA A 285 2.92 15.69 6.57
C ALA A 285 4.44 15.82 6.30
N GLU A 286 5.17 14.70 6.37
CA GLU A 286 6.64 14.72 6.25
C GLU A 286 7.09 14.55 4.80
N ASN A 287 6.47 13.61 4.08
CA ASN A 287 6.88 13.26 2.72
C ASN A 287 6.11 14.04 1.64
N LYS A 288 6.69 14.17 0.44
CA LYS A 288 6.12 14.96 -0.66
C LYS A 288 4.69 14.57 -1.05
N ILE A 289 4.31 13.29 -0.92
CA ILE A 289 2.95 12.83 -1.23
C ILE A 289 1.98 13.30 -0.17
N GLN A 290 2.28 13.07 1.11
CA GLN A 290 1.45 13.58 2.20
C GLN A 290 1.37 15.10 2.18
N LYS A 291 2.46 15.81 1.85
CA LYS A 291 2.45 17.27 1.70
C LYS A 291 1.58 17.72 0.53
N ALA A 292 1.56 16.98 -0.57
CA ALA A 292 0.65 17.24 -1.69
C ALA A 292 -0.83 16.96 -1.34
N LEU A 293 -1.10 16.02 -0.43
CA LEU A 293 -2.46 15.64 -0.03
C LEU A 293 -3.03 16.50 1.10
N TYR A 294 -2.22 16.81 2.11
CA TYR A 294 -2.65 17.40 3.38
C TYR A 294 -1.97 18.75 3.67
N GLY A 295 -1.08 19.20 2.79
CA GLY A 295 -0.33 20.45 2.97
C GLY A 295 0.56 20.39 4.21
N THR A 296 0.48 21.43 5.03
CA THR A 296 1.17 21.55 6.32
C THR A 296 0.27 21.18 7.51
N THR A 297 -0.96 20.72 7.24
CA THR A 297 -1.93 20.42 8.28
C THR A 297 -1.51 19.18 9.06
N PRO A 298 -1.51 19.21 10.40
CA PRO A 298 -1.14 18.05 11.17
C PRO A 298 -2.22 16.96 11.14
N LEU A 299 -1.78 15.71 11.22
CA LEU A 299 -2.61 14.51 11.16
C LEU A 299 -2.68 13.84 12.53
N PHE A 300 -3.89 13.62 13.01
CA PHE A 300 -4.12 12.92 14.27
C PHE A 300 -5.40 12.12 14.13
N GLY A 301 -5.46 10.83 14.48
CA GLY A 301 -6.66 10.02 14.25
C GLY A 301 -6.99 9.75 12.77
N VAL A 302 -7.91 8.81 12.53
CA VAL A 302 -8.18 8.28 11.20
C VAL A 302 -9.68 8.17 10.95
N GLY A 303 -10.10 8.63 9.78
CA GLY A 303 -11.49 8.51 9.31
C GLY A 303 -11.76 7.10 8.75
N PHE A 304 -12.89 6.51 9.13
CA PHE A 304 -13.34 5.20 8.69
C PHE A 304 -14.76 5.24 8.12
N SER A 305 -15.03 4.29 7.23
CA SER A 305 -16.36 3.90 6.73
C SER A 305 -16.66 2.46 7.12
N LEU A 306 -17.89 1.98 6.91
CA LEU A 306 -18.28 0.61 7.21
C LEU A 306 -18.25 -0.30 6.00
N ASP A 307 -17.72 -1.50 6.20
CA ASP A 307 -17.89 -2.66 5.33
C ASP A 307 -19.10 -3.52 5.79
N THR A 308 -19.37 -3.58 7.10
CA THR A 308 -20.47 -4.38 7.67
C THR A 308 -21.02 -3.67 8.90
N GLU A 309 -22.31 -3.36 8.90
CA GLU A 309 -23.03 -2.73 10.00
C GLU A 309 -23.19 -3.68 11.20
N GLY A 310 -23.44 -3.12 12.38
CA GLY A 310 -23.66 -3.91 13.58
C GLY A 310 -23.49 -3.15 14.88
N GLN A 311 -23.86 -3.79 15.99
CA GLN A 311 -23.74 -3.22 17.33
C GLN A 311 -22.29 -3.28 17.83
N ILE A 312 -21.81 -2.19 18.43
CA ILE A 312 -20.57 -2.15 19.20
C ILE A 312 -20.84 -1.76 20.65
N SER A 313 -19.96 -2.14 21.57
CA SER A 313 -20.05 -1.81 22.99
C SER A 313 -18.68 -1.51 23.58
N VAL A 314 -18.63 -0.74 24.65
CA VAL A 314 -17.38 -0.48 25.39
C VAL A 314 -16.77 -1.79 25.90
N ALA A 315 -15.45 -1.80 26.09
CA ALA A 315 -14.65 -2.97 26.47
C ALA A 315 -14.64 -4.15 25.46
N VAL A 316 -15.35 -4.05 24.34
CA VAL A 316 -15.22 -5.02 23.23
C VAL A 316 -13.83 -4.89 22.60
N SER A 317 -13.19 -6.04 22.37
CA SER A 317 -11.88 -6.08 21.71
C SER A 317 -11.97 -5.61 20.26
N ALA A 318 -11.02 -4.78 19.86
CA ALA A 318 -10.82 -4.34 18.49
C ALA A 318 -9.72 -5.19 17.85
N PHE A 319 -9.99 -5.66 16.64
CA PHE A 319 -9.11 -6.54 15.88
C PHE A 319 -8.78 -5.93 14.53
N LEU A 320 -7.50 -5.92 14.16
CA LEU A 320 -7.12 -5.72 12.78
C LEU A 320 -7.51 -6.93 11.95
N ILE A 321 -8.25 -6.69 10.88
CA ILE A 321 -8.49 -7.71 9.87
C ILE A 321 -7.26 -7.72 8.96
N TRP A 322 -6.43 -8.74 9.09
CA TRP A 322 -5.49 -9.05 8.04
C TRP A 322 -6.29 -9.71 6.92
N ARG A 323 -6.59 -8.95 5.87
CA ARG A 323 -6.80 -9.61 4.57
C ARG A 323 -5.45 -10.24 4.24
N LYS A 324 -5.31 -11.55 4.56
CA LYS A 324 -4.30 -12.40 3.92
C LYS A 324 -4.43 -12.06 2.44
N LEU A 325 -3.35 -11.59 1.81
CA LEU A 325 -3.29 -11.43 0.36
C LEU A 325 -3.93 -12.68 -0.22
N ARG A 326 -5.10 -12.55 -0.86
CA ARG A 326 -5.73 -13.71 -1.46
C ARG A 326 -4.85 -14.04 -2.64
N MET A 327 -4.02 -15.06 -2.47
CA MET A 327 -3.20 -15.58 -3.56
C MET A 327 -4.17 -15.96 -4.68
N ARG A 328 -4.03 -15.27 -5.81
CA ARG A 328 -4.68 -15.62 -7.06
C ARG A 328 -3.58 -16.22 -7.93
N LYS A 329 -3.83 -17.39 -8.50
CA LYS A 329 -2.94 -17.92 -9.53
C LYS A 329 -2.99 -16.96 -10.72
N VAL A 330 -1.83 -16.47 -11.15
CA VAL A 330 -1.70 -15.52 -12.28
C VAL A 330 -0.97 -16.11 -13.47
N GLY A 331 -0.38 -17.30 -13.32
CA GLY A 331 0.41 -17.97 -14.33
C GLY A 331 1.16 -19.15 -13.72
N PHE A 332 2.18 -19.61 -14.43
CA PHE A 332 3.11 -20.63 -13.97
C PHE A 332 4.52 -20.39 -14.52
N VAL A 333 5.54 -20.88 -13.82
CA VAL A 333 6.94 -20.77 -14.26
C VAL A 333 7.19 -21.70 -15.45
N LYS A 334 7.59 -21.13 -16.59
CA LYS A 334 7.98 -21.87 -17.80
C LYS A 334 9.44 -22.25 -17.81
N LYS A 335 10.31 -21.30 -17.47
CA LYS A 335 11.76 -21.49 -17.45
C LYS A 335 12.38 -20.68 -16.33
N ILE A 336 13.37 -21.27 -15.68
CA ILE A 336 14.28 -20.57 -14.77
C ILE A 336 15.61 -20.49 -15.49
N ILE A 337 16.20 -19.30 -15.60
CA ILE A 337 17.46 -19.10 -16.31
C ILE A 337 18.45 -18.38 -15.40
N ILE A 338 19.64 -18.96 -15.26
CA ILE A 338 20.78 -18.32 -14.61
C ILE A 338 21.79 -17.84 -15.66
N TYR A 339 22.41 -16.69 -15.43
CA TYR A 339 23.46 -16.09 -16.25
C TYR A 339 24.73 -15.92 -15.42
N PRO A 340 25.50 -17.00 -15.15
CA PRO A 340 26.67 -16.97 -14.28
C PRO A 340 27.66 -15.86 -14.63
N ILE A 341 27.93 -15.69 -15.93
CA ILE A 341 28.78 -14.62 -16.47
C ILE A 341 27.90 -13.52 -17.04
N LYS A 342 28.04 -12.28 -16.54
CA LYS A 342 27.33 -11.13 -17.09
C LYS A 342 27.61 -11.03 -18.60
N SER A 343 26.54 -10.81 -19.37
CA SER A 343 26.60 -10.65 -20.83
C SER A 343 26.84 -11.92 -21.66
N VAL A 344 27.06 -13.09 -21.06
CA VAL A 344 27.12 -14.38 -21.77
C VAL A 344 25.72 -15.04 -21.83
N THR A 345 25.51 -16.10 -22.61
CA THR A 345 24.23 -16.84 -22.62
C THR A 345 23.86 -17.40 -21.23
N GLY A 346 22.59 -17.72 -21.05
CA GLY A 346 22.08 -18.27 -19.80
C GLY A 346 21.91 -19.78 -19.87
N VAL A 347 21.94 -20.42 -18.70
CA VAL A 347 21.68 -21.85 -18.51
C VAL A 347 20.26 -22.02 -18.00
N GLU A 348 19.49 -22.88 -18.65
CA GLU A 348 18.14 -23.21 -18.19
C GLU A 348 18.20 -24.25 -17.06
N LEU A 349 17.45 -23.99 -16.00
CA LEU A 349 17.42 -24.80 -14.80
C LEU A 349 16.02 -25.38 -14.59
N LYS A 350 15.96 -26.58 -14.01
CA LYS A 350 14.69 -27.18 -13.56
C LYS A 350 14.20 -26.53 -12.26
N SER A 351 15.13 -26.11 -11.41
CA SER A 351 14.86 -25.45 -10.14
C SER A 351 16.08 -24.64 -9.70
N ALA A 352 15.88 -23.62 -8.87
CA ALA A 352 16.96 -22.81 -8.31
C ALA A 352 16.54 -22.20 -6.98
N PHE A 353 17.52 -21.80 -6.17
CA PHE A 353 17.27 -21.10 -4.92
C PHE A 353 17.25 -19.59 -5.16
N CYS A 354 16.25 -18.91 -4.63
CA CYS A 354 16.18 -17.45 -4.67
C CYS A 354 16.77 -16.89 -3.37
N SER A 355 18.01 -16.40 -3.41
CA SER A 355 18.72 -15.79 -2.28
C SER A 355 18.51 -14.27 -2.19
N LYS A 356 18.90 -13.69 -1.05
CA LYS A 356 18.98 -12.23 -0.82
C LYS A 356 19.88 -11.45 -1.77
N ASN A 357 20.69 -12.10 -2.61
CA ASN A 357 21.47 -11.41 -3.65
C ASN A 357 20.79 -11.54 -5.02
N CYS A 358 20.46 -12.77 -5.40
CA CYS A 358 19.93 -13.15 -6.70
C CYS A 358 19.65 -14.66 -6.76
N LEU A 359 19.26 -15.14 -7.94
CA LEU A 359 19.11 -16.57 -8.22
C LEU A 359 20.44 -17.31 -7.98
N GLU A 360 20.37 -18.48 -7.37
CA GLU A 360 21.53 -19.32 -7.02
C GLU A 360 21.30 -20.77 -7.47
N PHE A 361 22.34 -21.37 -8.04
CA PHE A 361 22.36 -22.78 -8.43
C PHE A 361 23.76 -23.36 -8.25
N ASN A 362 23.88 -24.51 -7.57
CA ASN A 362 25.15 -25.17 -7.26
C ASN A 362 26.22 -24.23 -6.68
N GLY A 363 25.84 -23.32 -5.76
CA GLY A 363 26.76 -22.34 -5.16
C GLY A 363 27.21 -21.22 -6.11
N CYS A 364 26.69 -21.17 -7.34
CA CYS A 364 26.90 -20.08 -8.28
C CYS A 364 25.74 -19.08 -8.20
N LEU A 365 26.08 -17.81 -7.89
CA LEU A 365 25.13 -16.70 -7.93
C LEU A 365 24.95 -16.19 -9.36
N ASP A 366 23.73 -15.78 -9.73
CA ASP A 366 23.45 -15.15 -11.00
C ASP A 366 24.33 -13.91 -11.21
N ARG A 367 25.01 -13.82 -12.37
CA ARG A 367 25.94 -12.75 -12.71
C ARG A 367 27.03 -12.56 -11.65
N SER A 368 27.57 -13.65 -11.08
CA SER A 368 28.73 -13.63 -10.17
C SER A 368 30.06 -13.39 -10.87
N PHE A 369 30.12 -13.60 -12.18
CA PHE A 369 31.32 -13.34 -12.99
C PHE A 369 31.12 -12.16 -13.92
N LEU A 370 32.20 -11.42 -14.18
CA LEU A 370 32.23 -10.26 -15.06
C LEU A 370 33.53 -10.21 -15.84
N LEU A 371 33.47 -9.92 -17.13
CA LEU A 371 34.66 -9.58 -17.92
C LEU A 371 35.01 -8.10 -17.73
N VAL A 372 36.29 -7.81 -17.57
CA VAL A 372 36.86 -6.46 -17.54
C VAL A 372 38.01 -6.33 -18.53
N ASP A 373 38.23 -5.12 -19.05
CA ASP A 373 39.45 -4.79 -19.82
C ASP A 373 40.66 -4.52 -18.91
N GLU A 374 41.81 -4.21 -19.52
CA GLU A 374 43.08 -3.87 -18.86
C GLU A 374 42.99 -2.66 -17.92
N HIS A 375 41.93 -1.86 -18.05
CA HIS A 375 41.63 -0.71 -17.20
C HIS A 375 40.54 -1.01 -16.16
N ASN A 376 40.22 -2.28 -15.95
CA ASN A 376 39.17 -2.77 -15.05
C ASN A 376 37.76 -2.26 -15.40
N LYS A 377 37.51 -1.83 -16.64
CA LYS A 377 36.15 -1.44 -17.07
C LYS A 377 35.39 -2.67 -17.52
N PHE A 378 34.17 -2.81 -17.02
CA PHE A 378 33.33 -3.95 -17.35
C PHE A 378 32.96 -4.01 -18.83
N ILE A 379 33.01 -5.22 -19.38
CA ILE A 379 32.62 -5.54 -20.75
C ILE A 379 31.17 -6.00 -20.76
N THR A 380 30.41 -5.54 -21.75
CA THR A 380 29.02 -5.95 -21.96
C THR A 380 28.78 -6.31 -23.41
N LEU A 381 27.64 -6.92 -23.68
CA LEU A 381 27.11 -7.15 -25.03
C LEU A 381 26.99 -5.89 -25.89
N ARG A 382 27.04 -4.68 -25.31
CA ARG A 382 27.09 -3.45 -26.09
C ARG A 382 28.44 -3.29 -26.79
N LYS A 383 29.53 -3.65 -26.10
CA LYS A 383 30.92 -3.52 -26.56
C LYS A 383 31.39 -4.78 -27.30
N GLU A 384 31.01 -5.96 -26.80
CA GLU A 384 31.44 -7.25 -27.34
C GLU A 384 30.21 -8.17 -27.54
N PRO A 385 29.48 -8.06 -28.66
CA PRO A 385 28.28 -8.85 -28.93
C PRO A 385 28.54 -10.36 -29.05
N SER A 386 29.76 -10.75 -29.46
CA SER A 386 30.20 -12.15 -29.62
C SER A 386 30.06 -12.98 -28.34
N LEU A 387 29.98 -12.35 -27.16
CA LEU A 387 29.74 -13.04 -25.89
C LEU A 387 28.43 -13.86 -25.87
N VAL A 388 27.43 -13.56 -26.70
CA VAL A 388 26.22 -14.41 -26.81
C VAL A 388 26.46 -15.73 -27.54
N LEU A 389 27.60 -15.89 -28.22
CA LEU A 389 27.94 -17.14 -28.90
C LEU A 389 28.51 -18.16 -27.93
N LEU A 390 29.10 -17.70 -26.82
CA LEU A 390 29.60 -18.58 -25.77
C LEU A 390 28.44 -19.28 -25.07
N LYS A 391 28.48 -20.63 -25.03
CA LYS A 391 27.48 -21.46 -24.35
C LYS A 391 27.97 -21.86 -22.97
N LEU A 392 27.05 -21.85 -22.01
CA LEU A 392 27.33 -22.23 -20.63
C LEU A 392 26.59 -23.53 -20.29
N SER A 393 27.23 -24.39 -19.52
CA SER A 393 26.61 -25.55 -18.87
C SER A 393 27.24 -25.80 -17.50
N PHE A 394 26.47 -26.43 -16.61
CA PHE A 394 26.99 -26.92 -15.34
C PHE A 394 27.26 -28.42 -15.43
N HIS A 395 28.43 -28.83 -14.96
CA HIS A 395 28.82 -30.24 -14.82
C HIS A 395 29.39 -30.41 -13.42
N GLU A 396 28.67 -31.13 -12.56
CA GLU A 396 29.04 -31.31 -11.14
C GLU A 396 29.25 -29.95 -10.43
N ASP A 397 30.49 -29.65 -10.03
CA ASP A 397 30.92 -28.41 -9.38
C ASP A 397 31.62 -27.44 -10.34
N GLU A 398 31.55 -27.66 -11.65
CA GLU A 398 32.17 -26.84 -12.68
C GLU A 398 31.16 -26.07 -13.53
N LEU A 399 31.52 -24.84 -13.89
CA LEU A 399 30.91 -24.07 -14.96
C LEU A 399 31.76 -24.24 -16.23
N TRP A 400 31.16 -24.85 -17.25
CA TRP A 400 31.80 -25.02 -18.55
C TRP A 400 31.43 -23.86 -19.47
N VAL A 401 32.43 -23.27 -20.13
CA VAL A 401 32.28 -22.20 -21.12
C VAL A 401 32.75 -22.74 -22.47
N GLN A 402 31.82 -22.89 -23.40
CA GLN A 402 32.05 -23.47 -24.71
C GLN A 402 32.07 -22.40 -25.79
N SER A 403 32.98 -22.58 -26.75
CA SER A 403 33.06 -21.80 -27.99
C SER A 403 33.13 -22.77 -29.17
N GLU A 404 32.77 -22.35 -30.38
CA GLU A 404 32.84 -23.23 -31.56
C GLU A 404 34.29 -23.54 -31.98
N ALA A 405 35.20 -22.59 -31.79
CA ALA A 405 36.56 -22.64 -32.34
C ALA A 405 37.65 -23.06 -31.34
N HIS A 406 37.33 -23.17 -30.05
CA HIS A 406 38.32 -23.45 -28.99
C HIS A 406 37.82 -24.49 -27.99
N GLU A 407 38.78 -25.14 -27.32
CA GLU A 407 38.51 -26.10 -26.25
C GLU A 407 37.63 -25.49 -25.15
N THR A 408 36.84 -26.35 -24.49
CA THR A 408 35.93 -25.92 -23.43
C THR A 408 36.72 -25.48 -22.21
N LEU A 409 36.49 -24.25 -21.76
CA LEU A 409 37.03 -23.76 -20.49
C LEU A 409 36.19 -24.32 -19.34
N LYS A 410 36.85 -24.86 -18.32
CA LYS A 410 36.22 -25.40 -17.11
C LYS A 410 36.61 -24.52 -15.93
N ILE A 411 35.62 -23.94 -15.26
CA ILE A 411 35.81 -23.08 -14.09
C ILE A 411 35.21 -23.81 -12.90
N LYS A 412 36.03 -24.19 -11.91
CA LYS A 412 35.52 -24.82 -10.69
C LYS A 412 34.81 -23.76 -9.84
N LEU A 413 33.59 -24.06 -9.44
CA LEU A 413 32.78 -23.14 -8.62
C LEU A 413 33.33 -23.02 -7.19
N SER A 414 33.95 -24.11 -6.70
CA SER A 414 34.66 -24.16 -5.42
C SER A 414 35.93 -23.34 -5.38
N ASP A 415 36.47 -22.90 -6.53
CA ASP A 415 37.70 -22.13 -6.56
C ASP A 415 37.53 -20.85 -5.74
N ASP A 416 38.39 -20.75 -4.73
CA ASP A 416 38.50 -19.57 -3.89
C ASP A 416 39.53 -18.62 -4.49
N PHE A 417 39.05 -17.69 -5.30
CA PHE A 417 39.88 -16.66 -5.90
C PHE A 417 40.31 -15.57 -4.91
N LYS A 418 39.99 -15.67 -3.61
CA LYS A 418 40.34 -14.65 -2.61
C LYS A 418 41.83 -14.34 -2.48
N GLN A 419 42.68 -15.30 -2.81
CA GLN A 419 44.14 -15.10 -2.84
C GLN A 419 44.61 -14.31 -4.06
N ASN A 420 43.78 -14.21 -5.10
CA ASN A 420 44.10 -13.47 -6.31
C ASN A 420 43.90 -11.97 -6.11
N LYS A 421 44.36 -11.21 -7.11
CA LYS A 421 44.26 -9.75 -7.12
C LYS A 421 42.80 -9.31 -6.95
N LEU A 422 42.56 -8.46 -5.96
CA LEU A 422 41.29 -7.75 -5.80
C LEU A 422 41.18 -6.65 -6.87
N VAL A 423 40.16 -6.74 -7.70
CA VAL A 423 39.87 -5.82 -8.79
C VAL A 423 38.67 -4.96 -8.42
N GLU A 424 38.83 -3.65 -8.58
CA GLU A 424 37.75 -2.68 -8.42
C GLU A 424 37.23 -2.25 -9.79
N THR A 425 35.92 -2.32 -9.99
CA THR A 425 35.25 -1.89 -11.23
C THR A 425 34.00 -1.07 -10.92
N LYS A 426 33.59 -0.23 -11.86
CA LYS A 426 32.36 0.57 -11.77
C LYS A 426 31.30 -0.03 -12.68
N VAL A 427 30.25 -0.58 -12.11
CA VAL A 427 29.05 -0.98 -12.84
C VAL A 427 28.04 0.15 -12.72
N TRP A 428 27.85 0.89 -13.82
CA TRP A 428 27.13 2.17 -13.82
C TRP A 428 27.79 3.17 -12.86
N ASN A 429 27.01 3.81 -11.98
CA ASN A 429 27.50 4.81 -11.03
C ASN A 429 27.92 4.20 -9.69
N GLN A 430 28.15 2.88 -9.63
CA GLN A 430 28.42 2.15 -8.40
C GLN A 430 29.69 1.31 -8.53
N THR A 431 30.59 1.51 -7.58
CA THR A 431 31.82 0.72 -7.47
C THR A 431 31.53 -0.62 -6.81
N ILE A 432 32.15 -1.69 -7.30
CA ILE A 432 32.11 -3.04 -6.73
C ILE A 432 33.48 -3.69 -6.87
N LYS A 433 33.82 -4.54 -5.90
CA LYS A 433 35.07 -5.30 -5.88
C LYS A 433 34.80 -6.77 -6.16
N ALA A 434 35.77 -7.43 -6.78
CA ALA A 434 35.75 -8.85 -7.06
C ALA A 434 37.18 -9.36 -7.26
N TYR A 435 37.36 -10.67 -7.15
CA TYR A 435 38.67 -11.29 -7.31
C TYR A 435 38.92 -11.69 -8.74
N ASP A 436 40.15 -11.49 -9.19
CA ASP A 436 40.62 -11.95 -10.50
C ASP A 436 40.61 -13.48 -10.59
N CYS A 437 40.15 -14.04 -11.70
CA CYS A 437 40.06 -15.50 -11.88
C CYS A 437 41.37 -16.16 -12.33
N GLY A 438 42.46 -15.41 -12.50
CA GLY A 438 43.78 -15.93 -12.87
C GLY A 438 44.08 -15.87 -14.37
N ASP A 439 45.36 -16.07 -14.70
CA ASP A 439 45.90 -15.87 -16.05
C ASP A 439 45.47 -16.94 -17.05
N GLU A 440 45.20 -18.17 -16.60
CA GLU A 440 44.71 -19.25 -17.46
C GLU A 440 43.31 -18.92 -18.01
N ILE A 441 42.37 -18.58 -17.12
CA ILE A 441 41.01 -18.16 -17.47
C ILE A 441 41.05 -16.90 -18.34
N ALA A 442 41.87 -15.91 -17.97
CA ALA A 442 42.04 -14.70 -18.77
C ALA A 442 42.55 -15.02 -20.18
N SER A 443 43.59 -15.85 -20.30
CA SER A 443 44.18 -16.25 -21.58
C SER A 443 43.17 -16.94 -22.50
N TRP A 444 42.27 -17.75 -21.95
CA TRP A 444 41.21 -18.39 -22.73
C TRP A 444 40.25 -17.35 -23.33
N PHE A 445 39.73 -16.41 -22.52
CA PHE A 445 38.83 -15.36 -23.02
C PHE A 445 39.52 -14.45 -24.04
N GLN A 446 40.79 -14.11 -23.83
CA GLN A 446 41.56 -13.27 -24.74
C GLN A 446 41.72 -13.93 -26.11
N LYS A 447 41.97 -15.24 -26.16
CA LYS A 447 42.05 -16.02 -27.40
C LYS A 447 40.71 -16.12 -28.12
N VAL A 448 39.66 -16.51 -27.38
CA VAL A 448 38.32 -16.75 -27.95
C VAL A 448 37.68 -15.48 -28.49
N LEU A 449 37.92 -14.34 -27.85
CA LEU A 449 37.34 -13.06 -28.25
C LEU A 449 38.27 -12.22 -29.14
N ASP A 450 39.51 -12.65 -29.33
CA ASP A 450 40.58 -11.87 -29.97
C ASP A 450 40.70 -10.46 -29.34
N ARG A 451 40.83 -10.44 -28.01
CA ARG A 451 40.91 -9.21 -27.20
C ARG A 451 41.98 -9.35 -26.13
N PRO A 452 43.23 -8.91 -26.37
CA PRO A 452 44.26 -8.92 -25.34
C PRO A 452 43.84 -8.05 -24.15
N GLY A 453 44.27 -8.43 -22.94
CA GLY A 453 44.00 -7.67 -21.72
C GLY A 453 42.65 -7.95 -21.05
N TYR A 454 41.75 -8.71 -21.67
CA TYR A 454 40.49 -9.11 -21.03
C TYR A 454 40.74 -10.09 -19.87
N ARG A 455 40.07 -9.86 -18.76
CA ARG A 455 40.15 -10.71 -17.55
C ARG A 455 38.77 -10.98 -17.00
N LEU A 456 38.58 -12.17 -16.44
CA LEU A 456 37.36 -12.53 -15.73
C LEU A 456 37.54 -12.28 -14.24
N ILE A 457 36.56 -11.63 -13.61
CA ILE A 457 36.53 -11.39 -12.16
C ILE A 457 35.28 -12.04 -11.55
N LYS A 458 35.40 -12.60 -10.33
CA LYS A 458 34.32 -13.26 -9.58
C LYS A 458 34.00 -12.50 -8.29
N TYR A 459 32.75 -12.14 -8.10
CA TYR A 459 32.25 -11.61 -6.83
C TYR A 459 32.21 -12.72 -5.78
N SER A 460 32.63 -12.39 -4.56
CA SER A 460 32.54 -13.29 -3.40
C SER A 460 31.69 -12.66 -2.30
N PRO A 461 30.80 -13.41 -1.61
CA PRO A 461 29.79 -12.85 -0.69
C PRO A 461 30.32 -12.01 0.49
N GLU A 462 31.57 -12.18 0.88
CA GLU A 462 32.23 -11.37 1.91
C GLU A 462 32.53 -9.93 1.44
N LEU A 463 32.55 -9.70 0.13
CA LEU A 463 32.77 -8.37 -0.44
C LEU A 463 31.48 -7.53 -0.39
N PRO A 464 31.59 -6.20 -0.23
CA PRO A 464 30.44 -5.32 -0.26
C PRO A 464 29.62 -5.47 -1.54
N SER A 465 28.30 -5.64 -1.37
CA SER A 465 27.34 -5.68 -2.47
C SER A 465 26.88 -4.28 -2.87
N ARG A 466 26.11 -4.21 -3.96
CA ARG A 466 25.47 -2.98 -4.44
C ARG A 466 23.98 -2.97 -4.07
N PRO A 467 23.35 -1.80 -3.86
CA PRO A 467 21.94 -1.73 -3.53
C PRO A 467 21.05 -1.85 -4.77
N THR A 468 19.89 -2.48 -4.61
CA THR A 468 18.84 -2.58 -5.64
C THR A 468 18.23 -1.21 -5.94
N SER A 469 18.10 -0.86 -7.21
CA SER A 469 17.32 0.30 -7.66
C SER A 469 15.82 -0.03 -7.67
N ILE A 470 15.02 0.77 -6.98
CA ILE A 470 13.55 0.61 -6.90
C ILE A 470 12.87 1.90 -7.34
N GLU A 471 11.69 1.79 -7.97
CA GLU A 471 10.82 2.93 -8.18
C GLU A 471 9.96 3.14 -6.93
N LYS A 472 10.19 4.25 -6.24
CA LYS A 472 9.42 4.62 -5.05
C LYS A 472 8.99 6.08 -5.17
N ARG A 473 7.68 6.30 -5.10
CA ARG A 473 7.07 7.65 -5.09
C ARG A 473 7.52 8.53 -6.29
N GLY A 474 7.64 7.92 -7.48
CA GLY A 474 8.02 8.62 -8.71
C GLY A 474 9.50 9.05 -8.76
N LYS A 475 10.39 8.29 -8.09
CA LYS A 475 11.84 8.42 -8.12
C LYS A 475 12.50 7.04 -8.14
N ILE A 476 13.71 6.97 -8.69
CA ILE A 476 14.59 5.80 -8.51
C ILE A 476 15.36 5.99 -7.20
N GLU A 477 15.14 5.11 -6.23
CA GLU A 477 15.85 5.03 -4.96
C GLU A 477 16.69 3.75 -4.90
N TYR A 478 17.72 3.74 -4.05
CA TYR A 478 18.57 2.57 -3.82
C TYR A 478 18.20 1.92 -2.47
N ALA A 479 17.53 0.76 -2.53
CA ALA A 479 17.18 -0.05 -1.37
C ALA A 479 18.43 -0.76 -0.83
N ARG A 480 18.98 -0.24 0.27
CA ARG A 480 20.24 -0.74 0.86
C ARG A 480 20.10 -2.11 1.52
N ASP A 481 18.89 -2.49 1.91
CA ASP A 481 18.54 -3.79 2.48
C ASP A 481 18.37 -4.89 1.41
N LYS A 482 18.43 -4.53 0.12
CA LYS A 482 18.29 -5.45 -1.02
C LYS A 482 19.56 -5.45 -1.86
N ALA A 483 20.39 -6.46 -1.69
CA ALA A 483 21.69 -6.55 -2.33
C ALA A 483 21.61 -7.09 -3.77
N ILE A 484 22.40 -6.52 -4.66
CA ILE A 484 22.72 -7.00 -6.01
C ILE A 484 24.25 -6.98 -6.21
N ILE A 485 24.71 -7.73 -7.21
CA ILE A 485 26.14 -7.86 -7.55
C ILE A 485 26.45 -7.17 -8.88
N PHE A 486 26.79 -7.91 -9.94
CA PHE A 486 27.01 -7.33 -11.28
C PHE A 486 25.73 -7.09 -12.09
N HIS A 487 24.57 -7.09 -11.43
CA HIS A 487 23.28 -6.76 -12.03
C HIS A 487 23.22 -5.27 -12.42
N ASP A 488 22.33 -4.94 -13.35
CA ASP A 488 22.14 -3.54 -13.77
C ASP A 488 21.38 -2.73 -12.72
N GLY A 489 20.37 -3.33 -12.06
CA GLY A 489 19.61 -2.59 -11.07
C GLY A 489 18.71 -3.39 -10.12
N CYS A 490 18.35 -4.64 -10.42
CA CYS A 490 17.49 -5.45 -9.55
C CYS A 490 17.93 -6.91 -9.52
N GLN A 491 17.47 -7.64 -8.49
CA GLN A 491 17.87 -9.02 -8.18
C GLN A 491 17.24 -10.03 -9.13
N TYR A 492 15.98 -9.82 -9.49
CA TYR A 492 15.22 -10.73 -10.33
C TYR A 492 14.51 -9.95 -11.44
N HIS A 493 14.37 -10.60 -12.58
CA HIS A 493 13.72 -10.03 -13.75
C HIS A 493 12.80 -11.08 -14.36
N ILE A 494 11.50 -10.77 -14.41
CA ILE A 494 10.44 -11.65 -14.89
C ILE A 494 9.92 -11.18 -16.25
N VAL A 495 9.68 -12.12 -17.14
CA VAL A 495 9.07 -11.89 -18.46
C VAL A 495 7.98 -12.92 -18.68
N ASN A 496 6.86 -12.51 -19.27
CA ASN A 496 5.78 -13.39 -19.67
C ASN A 496 5.93 -13.81 -21.15
N THR A 497 5.68 -15.09 -21.45
CA THR A 497 5.69 -15.61 -22.83
C THR A 497 4.67 -14.91 -23.71
N LYS A 498 3.49 -14.56 -23.18
CA LYS A 498 2.47 -13.81 -23.92
C LYS A 498 2.92 -12.39 -24.29
N SER A 499 3.78 -11.76 -23.49
CA SER A 499 4.40 -10.48 -23.85
C SER A 499 5.36 -10.62 -25.04
N VAL A 500 6.08 -11.74 -25.14
CA VAL A 500 6.98 -12.02 -26.27
C VAL A 500 6.16 -12.32 -27.53
N GLU A 501 5.08 -13.08 -27.40
CA GLU A 501 4.13 -13.35 -28.50
C GLU A 501 3.50 -12.05 -29.04
N ASP A 502 3.00 -11.16 -28.17
CA ASP A 502 2.43 -9.86 -28.59
C ASP A 502 3.46 -8.97 -29.30
N LEU A 503 4.71 -8.98 -28.83
CA LEU A 503 5.77 -8.25 -29.53
C LEU A 503 6.04 -8.85 -30.91
N ASN A 504 6.16 -10.18 -31.01
CA ASN A 504 6.42 -10.86 -32.28
C ASN A 504 5.26 -10.76 -33.27
N SER A 505 4.02 -10.61 -32.82
CA SER A 505 2.87 -10.35 -33.71
C SER A 505 2.91 -8.95 -34.34
N ARG A 506 3.78 -8.06 -33.86
CA ARG A 506 4.01 -6.71 -34.39
C ARG A 506 5.28 -6.61 -35.24
N LEU A 507 5.99 -7.72 -35.43
CA LEU A 507 7.25 -7.81 -36.17
C LEU A 507 7.07 -8.66 -37.43
N GLU A 508 7.86 -8.36 -38.46
CA GLU A 508 8.02 -9.24 -39.62
C GLU A 508 8.61 -10.59 -39.18
N GLU A 509 8.25 -11.67 -39.86
CA GLU A 509 8.67 -13.04 -39.50
C GLU A 509 10.20 -13.16 -39.33
N SER A 510 10.96 -12.57 -40.25
CA SER A 510 12.43 -12.58 -40.23
C SER A 510 13.05 -11.77 -39.08
N LYS A 511 12.28 -10.92 -38.41
CA LYS A 511 12.71 -10.06 -37.30
C LYS A 511 12.15 -10.50 -35.96
N ARG A 512 11.42 -11.62 -35.90
CA ARG A 512 10.90 -12.16 -34.64
C ARG A 512 12.02 -12.54 -33.68
N LEU A 513 11.74 -12.35 -32.40
CA LEU A 513 12.72 -12.44 -31.32
C LEU A 513 12.38 -13.56 -30.36
N SER A 514 13.38 -13.98 -29.59
CA SER A 514 13.22 -14.94 -28.51
C SER A 514 13.19 -14.22 -27.15
N TYR A 515 12.63 -14.87 -26.12
CA TYR A 515 12.79 -14.39 -24.73
C TYR A 515 14.27 -14.22 -24.34
N ARG A 516 15.18 -14.96 -25.01
CA ARG A 516 16.63 -14.87 -24.81
C ARG A 516 17.17 -13.46 -25.04
N ASN A 517 16.56 -12.67 -25.93
CA ASN A 517 16.91 -11.27 -26.16
C ASN A 517 16.68 -10.40 -24.91
N PHE A 518 15.69 -10.74 -24.08
CA PHE A 518 15.30 -9.97 -22.89
C PHE A 518 15.97 -10.42 -21.60
N ARG A 519 16.62 -11.58 -21.62
CA ARG A 519 17.42 -12.15 -20.53
C ARG A 519 16.70 -12.19 -19.16
N PRO A 520 15.48 -12.76 -19.06
CA PRO A 520 14.80 -12.95 -17.78
C PRO A 520 15.49 -14.00 -16.92
N SER A 521 15.48 -13.82 -15.60
CA SER A 521 15.83 -14.89 -14.66
C SER A 521 14.67 -15.87 -14.49
N ILE A 522 13.43 -15.38 -14.67
CA ILE A 522 12.21 -16.18 -14.56
C ILE A 522 11.34 -15.87 -15.79
N LEU A 523 11.06 -16.88 -16.60
CA LEU A 523 10.08 -16.82 -17.68
C LEU A 523 8.79 -17.48 -17.21
N VAL A 524 7.67 -16.80 -17.35
CA VAL A 524 6.35 -17.32 -16.95
C VAL A 524 5.40 -17.36 -18.12
N GLU A 525 4.37 -18.20 -18.02
CA GLU A 525 3.18 -18.12 -18.88
C GLU A 525 2.01 -17.61 -18.03
N ALA A 526 1.46 -16.45 -18.40
CA ALA A 526 0.25 -15.87 -17.83
C ALA A 526 -0.83 -15.71 -18.91
N GLU A 527 -2.06 -15.41 -18.50
CA GLU A 527 -3.21 -15.33 -19.42
C GLU A 527 -3.06 -14.20 -20.45
N GLU A 528 -2.65 -13.01 -20.01
CA GLU A 528 -2.64 -11.79 -20.83
C GLU A 528 -1.21 -11.29 -21.08
N PRO A 529 -0.90 -10.74 -22.28
CA PRO A 529 0.35 -10.02 -22.53
C PRO A 529 0.56 -8.90 -21.50
N PHE A 530 1.79 -8.75 -21.01
CA PHE A 530 2.21 -7.75 -20.04
C PHE A 530 1.48 -7.79 -18.68
N ALA A 531 0.81 -8.89 -18.34
CA ALA A 531 0.20 -9.08 -17.02
C ALA A 531 1.20 -8.86 -15.86
N GLU A 532 2.47 -9.17 -16.08
CA GLU A 532 3.57 -9.01 -15.13
C GLU A 532 3.77 -7.58 -14.63
N ASP A 533 3.40 -6.58 -15.42
CA ASP A 533 3.51 -5.16 -15.05
C ASP A 533 2.69 -4.82 -13.80
N ASN A 534 1.67 -5.61 -13.50
CA ASN A 534 0.72 -5.36 -12.41
C ASN A 534 0.95 -6.23 -11.17
N TRP A 535 2.00 -7.06 -11.16
CA TRP A 535 2.27 -7.98 -10.05
C TRP A 535 3.05 -7.32 -8.93
N MET A 536 2.34 -6.58 -8.07
CA MET A 536 2.96 -5.86 -6.95
C MET A 536 3.60 -6.77 -5.89
N LYS A 537 2.99 -7.95 -5.67
CA LYS A 537 3.49 -9.00 -4.77
C LYS A 537 3.28 -10.34 -5.45
N LEU A 538 4.31 -11.16 -5.45
CA LEU A 538 4.30 -12.46 -6.12
C LEU A 538 4.85 -13.53 -5.18
N LYS A 539 4.28 -14.72 -5.22
CA LYS A 539 4.84 -15.92 -4.58
C LYS A 539 5.03 -16.97 -5.66
N ILE A 540 6.20 -17.56 -5.73
CA ILE A 540 6.57 -18.65 -6.63
C ILE A 540 7.26 -19.70 -5.77
N GLY A 541 6.81 -20.94 -5.79
CA GLY A 541 7.31 -21.98 -4.89
C GLY A 541 7.32 -21.50 -3.43
N ASP A 542 8.48 -21.56 -2.80
CA ASP A 542 8.69 -21.07 -1.43
C ASP A 542 9.11 -19.60 -1.36
N ALA A 543 9.57 -19.02 -2.47
CA ALA A 543 10.05 -17.65 -2.53
C ALA A 543 8.90 -16.64 -2.66
N SER A 544 9.10 -15.45 -2.11
CA SER A 544 8.18 -14.32 -2.33
C SER A 544 8.92 -13.06 -2.75
N PHE A 545 8.27 -12.30 -3.63
CA PHE A 545 8.84 -11.16 -4.32
C PHE A 545 7.92 -9.95 -4.21
N GLU A 546 8.53 -8.77 -4.29
CA GLU A 546 7.87 -7.49 -4.43
C GLU A 546 8.32 -6.80 -5.70
N TYR A 547 7.38 -6.09 -6.33
CA TYR A 547 7.65 -5.25 -7.48
C TYR A 547 8.70 -4.17 -7.16
N CYS A 548 9.70 -4.02 -8.03
CA CYS A 548 10.67 -2.93 -7.95
C CYS A 548 10.34 -1.78 -8.90
N LYS A 549 10.28 -2.08 -10.20
CA LYS A 549 10.12 -1.12 -11.30
C LYS A 549 9.89 -1.87 -12.63
N PRO A 550 9.40 -1.21 -13.70
CA PRO A 550 9.52 -1.77 -15.04
C PRO A 550 10.98 -2.09 -15.39
N ASN A 551 11.20 -2.98 -16.36
CA ASN A 551 12.54 -3.20 -16.92
C ASN A 551 12.72 -2.38 -18.21
N GLU A 552 13.47 -1.28 -18.09
CA GLU A 552 13.90 -0.46 -19.22
C GLU A 552 14.81 -1.24 -20.19
N ARG A 553 14.49 -1.19 -21.48
CA ARG A 553 15.24 -1.90 -22.52
C ARG A 553 16.25 -1.01 -23.21
N CYS A 554 17.41 -1.62 -23.48
CA CYS A 554 18.58 -0.96 -24.07
C CYS A 554 19.08 -1.78 -25.27
N ARG A 555 20.14 -1.29 -25.94
CA ARG A 555 20.70 -1.90 -27.16
C ARG A 555 21.05 -3.39 -27.02
N VAL A 556 21.29 -3.89 -25.80
CA VAL A 556 21.57 -5.32 -25.59
C VAL A 556 20.46 -6.23 -26.11
N THR A 557 19.18 -5.79 -26.07
CA THR A 557 18.07 -6.62 -26.56
C THR A 557 18.08 -6.78 -28.08
N THR A 558 18.84 -5.96 -28.81
CA THR A 558 18.89 -6.00 -30.27
C THR A 558 19.98 -6.91 -30.83
N VAL A 559 20.78 -7.52 -29.95
CA VAL A 559 21.77 -8.55 -30.30
C VAL A 559 21.05 -9.88 -30.48
N ASN A 560 21.19 -10.49 -31.65
CA ASN A 560 20.68 -11.83 -31.92
C ASN A 560 21.44 -12.86 -31.05
N PRO A 561 20.75 -13.66 -30.22
CA PRO A 561 21.39 -14.58 -29.28
C PRO A 561 22.03 -15.83 -29.92
N ASP A 562 21.87 -16.01 -31.24
CA ASP A 562 22.42 -17.12 -32.01
C ASP A 562 23.54 -16.68 -32.95
N THR A 563 23.50 -15.43 -33.46
CA THR A 563 24.51 -14.92 -34.40
C THR A 563 25.41 -13.81 -33.83
N GLY A 564 25.01 -13.15 -32.74
CA GLY A 564 25.71 -11.97 -32.21
C GLY A 564 25.48 -10.68 -33.02
N GLU A 565 24.75 -10.75 -34.13
CA GLU A 565 24.46 -9.60 -34.98
C GLU A 565 23.51 -8.62 -34.30
N GLN A 566 23.72 -7.33 -34.52
CA GLN A 566 22.88 -6.26 -33.99
C GLN A 566 21.84 -5.82 -35.01
N SER A 567 20.62 -5.58 -34.55
CA SER A 567 19.56 -4.94 -35.34
C SER A 567 19.02 -3.67 -34.65
N SER A 568 18.00 -3.05 -35.25
CA SER A 568 17.22 -1.97 -34.62
C SER A 568 16.09 -2.49 -33.71
N GLU A 569 15.65 -3.74 -33.92
CA GLU A 569 14.57 -4.37 -33.16
C GLU A 569 15.11 -5.09 -31.91
N PRO A 570 14.34 -5.15 -30.81
CA PRO A 570 12.94 -4.73 -30.64
C PRO A 570 12.73 -3.25 -30.29
N LEU A 571 13.79 -2.45 -30.22
CA LEU A 571 13.68 -1.11 -29.62
C LEU A 571 12.82 -0.16 -30.45
N GLU A 572 12.89 -0.24 -31.78
CA GLU A 572 12.02 0.55 -32.67
C GLU A 572 10.55 0.22 -32.45
N THR A 573 10.19 -1.05 -32.46
CA THR A 573 8.80 -1.46 -32.26
C THR A 573 8.31 -1.20 -30.85
N LEU A 574 9.09 -1.52 -29.81
CA LEU A 574 8.71 -1.25 -28.43
C LEU A 574 8.50 0.24 -28.14
N ARG A 575 9.30 1.13 -28.74
CA ARG A 575 9.12 2.58 -28.53
C ARG A 575 7.74 3.09 -28.96
N LYS A 576 7.12 2.44 -29.96
CA LYS A 576 5.80 2.82 -30.49
C LYS A 576 4.66 2.59 -29.50
N TYR A 577 4.75 1.58 -28.63
CA TYR A 577 3.61 1.19 -27.76
C TYR A 577 3.97 0.89 -26.30
N ARG A 578 5.25 0.83 -25.94
CA ARG A 578 5.74 0.50 -24.59
C ARG A 578 6.68 1.55 -24.00
N SER A 579 6.56 2.80 -24.43
CA SER A 579 7.29 3.93 -23.86
C SER A 579 6.54 4.58 -22.70
N ALA A 580 7.27 5.31 -21.87
CA ALA A 580 6.69 6.17 -20.83
C ALA A 580 5.63 7.13 -21.39
N THR A 581 4.39 7.03 -20.90
CA THR A 581 3.26 7.84 -21.40
C THR A 581 3.08 9.13 -20.62
N ASN A 582 3.34 9.11 -19.31
CA ASN A 582 3.13 10.26 -18.41
C ASN A 582 4.43 11.01 -18.08
N LYS A 583 4.31 12.27 -17.63
CA LYS A 583 5.46 13.16 -17.32
C LYS A 583 6.42 12.58 -16.27
N VAL A 584 5.91 11.86 -15.27
CA VAL A 584 6.73 11.27 -14.21
C VAL A 584 7.60 10.15 -14.78
N GLN A 585 6.99 9.20 -15.49
CA GLN A 585 7.73 8.12 -16.13
C GLN A 585 8.73 8.65 -17.16
N LYS A 586 8.37 9.67 -17.96
CA LYS A 586 9.30 10.30 -18.91
C LYS A 586 10.50 10.93 -18.20
N SER A 587 10.29 11.54 -17.03
CA SER A 587 11.39 12.08 -16.21
C SER A 587 12.30 11.00 -15.63
N LEU A 588 11.79 9.78 -15.39
CA LEU A 588 12.56 8.70 -14.78
C LEU A 588 13.30 7.84 -15.82
N TYR A 589 12.61 7.50 -16.90
CA TYR A 589 13.05 6.49 -17.86
C TYR A 589 13.41 7.08 -19.22
N GLY A 590 13.16 8.38 -19.42
CA GLY A 590 13.40 9.07 -20.68
C GLY A 590 12.57 8.47 -21.81
N THR A 591 13.26 8.10 -22.90
CA THR A 591 12.69 7.49 -24.10
C THR A 591 12.89 5.97 -24.15
N SER A 592 13.39 5.37 -23.06
CA SER A 592 13.61 3.92 -23.01
C SER A 592 12.27 3.20 -22.93
N PRO A 593 11.99 2.22 -23.81
CA PRO A 593 10.78 1.43 -23.70
C PRO A 593 10.89 0.37 -22.60
N PHE A 594 9.75 -0.17 -22.17
CA PHE A 594 9.64 -1.18 -21.12
C PHE A 594 9.23 -2.53 -21.68
N PHE A 595 9.84 -3.59 -21.16
CA PHE A 595 9.39 -4.95 -21.44
C PHE A 595 9.77 -5.81 -20.24
N GLY A 596 8.87 -6.61 -19.67
CA GLY A 596 9.14 -7.33 -18.43
C GLY A 596 9.28 -6.45 -17.18
N THR A 597 9.41 -7.10 -16.03
CA THR A 597 9.31 -6.45 -14.71
C THR A 597 10.47 -6.84 -13.82
N ASN A 598 11.02 -5.86 -13.10
CA ASN A 598 12.05 -6.12 -12.10
C ASN A 598 11.43 -6.37 -10.73
N LEU A 599 11.96 -7.35 -10.00
CA LEU A 599 11.50 -7.76 -8.69
C LEU A 599 12.63 -7.71 -7.66
N SER A 600 12.25 -7.52 -6.40
CA SER A 600 13.11 -7.72 -5.22
C SER A 600 12.57 -8.87 -4.40
N LEU A 601 13.46 -9.58 -3.74
CA LEU A 601 13.10 -10.71 -2.90
C LEU A 601 12.65 -10.25 -1.52
N ASN A 602 11.56 -10.82 -1.03
CA ASN A 602 11.07 -10.65 0.34
C ASN A 602 11.41 -11.84 1.22
N VAL A 603 11.18 -13.05 0.71
CA VAL A 603 11.40 -14.31 1.43
C VAL A 603 12.19 -15.22 0.50
N GLU A 604 13.33 -15.71 0.99
CA GLU A 604 14.17 -16.70 0.31
C GLU A 604 13.43 -18.04 0.19
N GLY A 605 13.73 -18.79 -0.87
CA GLY A 605 13.07 -20.06 -1.08
C GLY A 605 13.41 -20.69 -2.42
N GLN A 606 13.09 -21.96 -2.53
CA GLN A 606 13.24 -22.72 -3.77
C GLN A 606 12.11 -22.36 -4.74
N ILE A 607 12.46 -22.26 -6.02
CA ILE A 607 11.51 -22.21 -7.14
C ILE A 607 11.82 -23.31 -8.14
N SER A 608 10.78 -23.83 -8.79
CA SER A 608 10.86 -24.87 -9.82
C SER A 608 10.04 -24.51 -11.05
N VAL A 609 10.43 -25.06 -12.20
CA VAL A 609 9.59 -25.00 -13.41
C VAL A 609 8.26 -25.70 -13.12
N GLY A 610 7.16 -25.01 -13.40
CA GLY A 610 5.78 -25.47 -13.12
C GLY A 610 5.12 -24.83 -11.91
N ASP A 611 5.87 -24.15 -11.03
CA ASP A 611 5.34 -23.42 -9.86
C ASP A 611 4.31 -22.34 -10.20
#